data_AF-A0A0Q9X1K0-F1
#
_entry.id   AF-A0A0Q9X1K0-F1
#
_cell.length_a   1.000
_cell.length_b   1.000
_cell.length_c   1.000
_cell.angle_alpha   90.00
_cell.angle_beta   90.00
_cell.angle_gamma   90.00
#
_symmetry.space_group_name_H-M   'P 1'
#
loop_
_entity.id
_entity.type
_entity.pdbx_description
1 polymer ?
#
loop_
_entity_poly.entity_id
_entity_poly.type
_entity_poly.pdbx_seq_one_letter_code
_entity_poly.pdbx_strand_id
1 'polypeptide(L)'
;MLSVSLLVLLCVAFGLPGQSLAQINATSVDDAVLKVQELANIVRFTAKKQFPPTADAQAEVDNLLDTMDQALNHCATELRQTNSFEKYETCTVSVVAGARQALDEEAGMQWAIYGATSGASRMGLFLWSESKTFLLNLIKMIY
;
A
#
# COMPACT_ATOMS: atom_id res chain seq x y z
N MET A 1 1.29 21.53 33.65
CA MET A 1 2.56 20.85 33.33
C MET A 1 2.22 19.39 33.02
N LEU A 2 2.06 19.05 31.75
CA LEU A 2 1.85 17.67 31.31
C LEU A 2 3.19 16.94 31.49
N SER A 3 3.24 15.91 32.34
CA SER A 3 4.48 15.23 32.69
C SER A 3 5.00 14.42 31.49
N VAL A 4 6.32 14.34 31.38
CA VAL A 4 7.05 13.60 30.34
C VAL A 4 6.56 12.15 30.22
N SER A 5 6.01 11.59 31.31
CA SER A 5 5.40 10.25 31.35
C SER A 5 4.19 10.08 30.43
N LEU A 6 3.43 11.15 30.14
CA LEU A 6 2.27 11.09 29.24
C LEU A 6 2.68 11.05 27.76
N LEU A 7 3.81 11.68 27.42
CA LEU A 7 4.37 11.69 26.06
C LEU A 7 4.92 10.30 25.67
N VAL A 8 5.51 9.57 26.62
CA VAL A 8 5.99 8.21 26.37
C VAL A 8 4.83 7.24 26.17
N LEU A 9 3.72 7.41 26.87
CA LEU A 9 2.52 6.57 26.69
C LEU A 9 1.84 6.82 25.33
N LEU A 10 1.85 8.07 24.84
CA LEU A 10 1.40 8.41 23.49
C LEU A 10 2.31 7.78 22.42
N CYS A 11 3.64 7.85 22.57
CA CYS A 11 4.57 7.24 21.62
C CYS A 11 4.49 5.70 21.57
N VAL A 12 4.17 5.03 22.70
CA VAL A 12 3.97 3.57 22.71
C VAL A 12 2.60 3.19 22.11
N ALA A 13 1.59 4.07 22.19
CA ALA A 13 0.32 3.89 21.48
C ALA A 13 0.45 4.07 19.95
N PHE A 14 1.48 4.80 19.48
CA PHE A 14 1.89 4.84 18.07
C PHE A 14 2.72 3.62 17.64
N GLY A 15 3.08 2.74 18.59
CA GLY A 15 3.78 1.47 18.36
C GLY A 15 2.86 0.28 18.09
N LEU A 16 1.64 0.51 17.59
CA LEU A 16 0.83 -0.52 16.95
C LEU A 16 1.20 -0.60 15.46
N PRO A 17 2.14 -1.46 15.04
CA PRO A 17 2.21 -1.86 13.64
C PRO A 17 1.00 -2.76 13.38
N GLY A 18 -0.17 -2.19 13.10
CA GLY A 18 -1.35 -3.06 12.94
C GLY A 18 -2.68 -2.42 12.58
N GLN A 19 -2.75 -1.12 12.30
CA GLN A 19 -4.02 -0.48 11.94
C GLN A 19 -3.90 0.34 10.66
N SER A 20 -3.59 -0.29 9.52
CA SER A 20 -3.71 0.40 8.22
C SER A 20 -4.01 -0.47 7.02
N LEU A 21 -4.24 -1.77 7.19
CA LEU A 21 -4.86 -2.60 6.16
C LEU A 21 -6.07 -3.25 6.81
N ALA A 22 -7.22 -3.08 6.15
CA ALA A 22 -8.52 -3.51 6.64
C ALA A 22 -8.43 -4.88 7.31
N GLN A 23 -8.78 -4.93 8.60
CA GLN A 23 -8.95 -6.17 9.33
C GLN A 23 -9.72 -7.13 8.42
N ILE A 24 -9.08 -8.22 8.00
CA ILE A 24 -9.70 -9.17 7.07
C ILE A 24 -10.74 -9.96 7.88
N ASN A 25 -11.87 -9.30 8.19
CA ASN A 25 -13.07 -9.92 8.71
C ASN A 25 -13.73 -10.70 7.57
N ALA A 26 -13.04 -11.75 7.12
CA ALA A 26 -13.53 -12.65 6.10
C ALA A 26 -14.23 -13.83 6.76
N THR A 27 -15.45 -14.11 6.30
CA THR A 27 -16.25 -15.23 6.78
C THR A 27 -16.01 -16.51 5.97
N SER A 28 -15.29 -16.40 4.84
CA SER A 28 -14.89 -17.51 3.98
C SER A 28 -13.55 -17.22 3.28
N VAL A 29 -12.90 -18.27 2.77
CA VAL A 29 -11.65 -18.16 1.99
C VAL A 29 -11.85 -17.29 0.74
N ASP A 30 -12.98 -17.46 0.04
CA ASP A 30 -13.26 -16.69 -1.18
C ASP A 30 -13.49 -15.20 -0.89
N ASP A 31 -14.15 -14.87 0.23
CA ASP A 31 -14.33 -13.47 0.66
C ASP A 31 -13.00 -12.81 1.03
N ALA A 32 -12.10 -13.55 1.70
CA ALA A 32 -10.75 -13.06 2.01
C ALA A 32 -9.95 -12.74 0.74
N VAL A 33 -9.97 -13.67 -0.23
CA VAL A 33 -9.27 -13.49 -1.51
C VAL A 33 -9.85 -12.32 -2.30
N LEU A 34 -11.17 -12.17 -2.33
CA LEU A 34 -11.82 -11.08 -3.05
C LEU A 34 -11.44 -9.70 -2.49
N LYS A 35 -11.43 -9.53 -1.16
CA LYS A 35 -11.05 -8.27 -0.51
C LYS A 35 -9.61 -7.86 -0.83
N VAL A 36 -8.70 -8.83 -0.85
CA VAL A 36 -7.30 -8.58 -1.20
C VAL A 36 -7.15 -8.26 -2.69
N GLN A 37 -7.93 -8.89 -3.55
CA GLN A 37 -7.97 -8.56 -4.99
C GLN A 37 -8.44 -7.12 -5.23
N GLU A 38 -9.46 -6.65 -4.50
CA GLU A 38 -9.91 -5.26 -4.57
C GLU A 38 -8.81 -4.28 -4.15
N LEU A 39 -8.09 -4.59 -3.06
CA LEU A 39 -6.94 -3.81 -2.62
C LEU A 39 -5.84 -3.76 -3.69
N ALA A 40 -5.51 -4.90 -4.30
CA ALA A 40 -4.55 -4.99 -5.39
C ALA A 40 -4.96 -4.13 -6.59
N ASN A 41 -6.25 -4.12 -6.94
CA ASN A 41 -6.79 -3.27 -8.01
C ASN A 41 -6.68 -1.77 -7.69
N ILE A 42 -6.88 -1.37 -6.43
CA ILE A 42 -6.67 0.03 -6.00
C ILE A 42 -5.19 0.41 -6.14
N VAL A 43 -4.27 -0.47 -5.74
CA VAL A 43 -2.82 -0.25 -5.89
C VAL A 43 -2.46 -0.11 -7.37
N ARG A 44 -2.92 -1.03 -8.22
CA ARG A 44 -2.74 -1.01 -9.67
C ARG A 44 -3.22 0.30 -10.29
N PHE A 45 -4.46 0.68 -10.02
CA PHE A 45 -5.05 1.90 -10.55
C PHE A 45 -4.25 3.15 -10.12
N THR A 46 -3.84 3.18 -8.86
CA THR A 46 -3.06 4.29 -8.31
C THR A 46 -1.69 4.36 -8.95
N ALA A 47 -0.96 3.24 -9.04
CA ALA A 47 0.36 3.16 -9.66
C ALA A 47 0.33 3.62 -11.12
N LYS A 48 -0.55 3.03 -11.94
CA LYS A 48 -0.70 3.36 -13.36
C LYS A 48 -0.98 4.83 -13.63
N LYS A 49 -1.78 5.47 -12.77
CA LYS A 49 -2.12 6.89 -12.91
C LYS A 49 -1.01 7.85 -12.49
N GLN A 50 -0.11 7.41 -11.64
CA GLN A 50 0.83 8.28 -10.97
C GLN A 50 2.25 8.19 -11.52
N PHE A 51 2.58 7.11 -12.22
CA PHE A 51 3.81 7.04 -13.02
C PHE A 51 3.74 7.95 -14.26
N PRO A 52 4.91 8.36 -14.81
CA PRO A 52 4.96 9.07 -16.07
C PRO A 52 4.23 8.32 -17.20
N PRO A 53 3.63 9.03 -18.17
CA PRO A 53 2.94 8.43 -19.30
C PRO A 53 3.92 8.03 -20.43
N THR A 54 5.07 7.42 -20.08
CA THR A 54 6.04 6.88 -21.04
C THR A 54 5.91 5.36 -21.11
N ALA A 55 6.25 4.77 -22.25
CA ALA A 55 6.16 3.31 -22.42
C ALA A 55 7.03 2.57 -21.39
N ASP A 56 8.26 3.05 -21.17
CA ASP A 56 9.21 2.45 -20.24
C ASP A 56 8.70 2.51 -18.80
N ALA A 57 8.24 3.68 -18.33
CA ALA A 57 7.70 3.83 -16.99
C ALA A 57 6.45 2.98 -16.76
N GLN A 58 5.60 2.84 -17.79
CA GLN A 58 4.40 2.02 -17.69
C GLN A 58 4.71 0.51 -17.69
N ALA A 59 5.78 0.09 -18.38
CA ALA A 59 6.27 -1.29 -18.36
C ALA A 59 6.85 -1.67 -16.99
N GLU A 60 7.61 -0.77 -16.34
CA GLU A 60 8.13 -1.03 -14.99
C GLU A 60 7.00 -1.13 -13.96
N VAL A 61 5.97 -0.30 -14.07
CA VAL A 61 4.75 -0.45 -13.26
C VAL A 61 4.12 -1.82 -13.43
N ASP A 62 3.97 -2.28 -14.68
CA ASP A 62 3.38 -3.59 -14.95
C ASP A 62 4.20 -4.71 -14.32
N ASN A 63 5.52 -4.68 -14.45
CA ASN A 63 6.41 -5.67 -13.85
C ASN A 63 6.25 -5.75 -12.32
N LEU A 64 6.19 -4.59 -11.65
CA LEU A 64 6.03 -4.52 -10.20
C LEU A 64 4.64 -5.00 -9.75
N LEU A 65 3.58 -4.64 -10.49
CA LEU A 65 2.23 -5.08 -10.20
C LEU A 65 2.03 -6.58 -10.46
N ASP A 66 2.64 -7.12 -11.50
CA ASP A 66 2.61 -8.56 -11.79
C ASP A 66 3.34 -9.35 -10.72
N THR A 67 4.45 -8.82 -10.21
CA THR A 67 5.19 -9.41 -9.07
C THR A 67 4.33 -9.42 -7.81
N MET A 68 3.63 -8.31 -7.52
CA MET A 68 2.67 -8.23 -6.42
C MET A 68 1.56 -9.27 -6.58
N ASP A 69 0.94 -9.37 -7.76
CA ASP A 69 -0.14 -10.32 -8.02
C ASP A 69 0.30 -11.78 -7.86
N GLN A 70 1.50 -12.12 -8.33
CA GLN A 70 2.08 -13.44 -8.13
C GLN A 70 2.26 -13.77 -6.63
N ALA A 71 2.76 -12.82 -5.85
CA ALA A 71 2.93 -12.99 -4.41
C ALA A 71 1.58 -13.08 -3.66
N LEU A 72 0.57 -12.30 -4.06
CA LEU A 72 -0.79 -12.41 -3.50
C LEU A 72 -1.45 -13.75 -3.84
N ASN A 73 -1.23 -14.27 -5.06
CA ASN A 73 -1.68 -15.60 -5.46
C ASN A 73 -1.01 -16.70 -4.63
N HIS A 74 0.27 -16.52 -4.27
CA HIS A 74 0.95 -17.41 -3.34
C HIS A 74 0.29 -17.40 -1.96
N CYS A 75 0.05 -16.22 -1.38
CA CYS A 75 -0.67 -16.09 -0.10
C CYS A 75 -2.05 -16.76 -0.15
N ALA A 76 -2.81 -16.57 -1.24
CA ALA A 76 -4.13 -17.18 -1.42
C ALA A 76 -4.07 -18.71 -1.54
N THR A 77 -3.00 -19.25 -2.14
CA THR A 77 -2.75 -20.69 -2.21
C THR A 77 -2.47 -21.25 -0.81
N GLU A 78 -1.64 -20.57 -0.02
CA GLU A 78 -1.38 -20.97 1.37
C GLU A 78 -2.65 -20.90 2.24
N LEU A 79 -3.51 -19.89 2.05
CA LEU A 79 -4.79 -19.81 2.74
C LEU A 79 -5.65 -21.05 2.44
N ARG A 80 -5.77 -21.44 1.16
CA ARG A 80 -6.56 -22.61 0.76
C ARG A 80 -5.99 -23.92 1.32
N GLN A 81 -4.68 -24.01 1.52
CA GLN A 81 -4.01 -25.20 2.05
C GLN A 81 -4.08 -25.29 3.57
N THR A 82 -3.86 -24.16 4.26
CA THR A 82 -3.71 -24.12 5.72
C THR A 82 -4.99 -23.72 6.44
N ASN A 83 -5.95 -23.12 5.73
CA ASN A 83 -7.14 -22.49 6.27
C ASN A 83 -6.85 -21.45 7.38
N SER A 84 -5.65 -20.87 7.36
CA SER A 84 -5.18 -19.92 8.37
C SER A 84 -5.32 -18.49 7.87
N PHE A 85 -6.39 -17.82 8.29
CA PHE A 85 -6.67 -16.43 7.94
C PHE A 85 -5.62 -15.46 8.52
N GLU A 86 -5.07 -15.75 9.69
CA GLU A 86 -3.99 -14.96 10.31
C GLU A 86 -2.71 -14.96 9.46
N LYS A 87 -2.30 -16.14 8.96
CA LYS A 87 -1.14 -16.25 8.07
C LYS A 87 -1.39 -15.55 6.75
N TYR A 88 -2.61 -15.68 6.22
CA TYR A 88 -3.01 -14.99 4.99
C TYR A 88 -2.96 -13.46 5.14
N GLU A 89 -3.50 -12.93 6.24
CA GLU A 89 -3.45 -11.50 6.53
C GLU A 89 -2.00 -11.02 6.65
N THR A 90 -1.17 -11.71 7.41
CA THR A 90 0.26 -11.38 7.56
C THR A 90 0.98 -11.38 6.20
N CYS A 91 0.78 -12.41 5.39
CA CYS A 91 1.37 -12.54 4.06
C CYS A 91 0.94 -11.39 3.14
N THR A 92 -0.37 -11.13 3.05
CA THR A 92 -0.92 -10.11 2.15
C THR A 92 -0.54 -8.70 2.56
N VAL A 93 -0.50 -8.40 3.87
CA VAL A 93 -0.01 -7.13 4.41
C VAL A 93 1.45 -6.90 4.01
N SER A 94 2.30 -7.90 4.20
CA SER A 94 3.72 -7.82 3.85
C SER A 94 3.92 -7.60 2.35
N VAL A 95 3.19 -8.35 1.51
CA VAL A 95 3.27 -8.23 0.04
C VAL A 95 2.82 -6.83 -0.42
N VAL A 96 1.69 -6.34 0.06
CA VAL A 96 1.17 -5.03 -0.35
C VAL A 96 2.09 -3.90 0.13
N ALA A 97 2.64 -3.99 1.34
CA ALA A 97 3.60 -3.01 1.85
C ALA A 97 4.87 -2.97 1.00
N GLY A 98 5.45 -4.14 0.70
CA GLY A 98 6.63 -4.26 -0.17
C GLY A 98 6.37 -3.73 -1.58
N ALA A 99 5.22 -4.07 -2.18
CA ALA A 99 4.85 -3.59 -3.50
C ALA A 99 4.69 -2.05 -3.53
N ARG A 100 4.06 -1.45 -2.52
CA ARG A 100 3.94 0.00 -2.41
C ARG A 100 5.29 0.69 -2.31
N GLN A 101 6.20 0.16 -1.51
CA GLN A 101 7.54 0.71 -1.38
C GLN A 101 8.29 0.65 -2.71
N ALA A 102 8.30 -0.51 -3.36
CA ALA A 102 8.98 -0.68 -4.65
C ALA A 102 8.40 0.24 -5.74
N LEU A 103 7.07 0.37 -5.78
CA LEU A 103 6.41 1.31 -6.68
C LEU A 103 6.82 2.75 -6.40
N ASP A 104 6.89 3.19 -5.14
CA ASP A 104 7.29 4.55 -4.76
C ASP A 104 8.72 4.88 -5.20
N GLU A 105 9.66 3.97 -4.92
CA GLU A 105 11.06 4.10 -5.32
C GLU A 105 11.19 4.20 -6.85
N GLU A 106 10.52 3.30 -7.58
CA GLU A 106 10.58 3.26 -9.04
C GLU A 106 9.96 4.51 -9.66
N ALA A 107 8.81 5.01 -9.17
CA ALA A 107 8.28 6.25 -9.70
C ALA A 107 9.17 7.44 -9.41
N GLY A 108 9.86 7.48 -8.27
CA GLY A 108 10.86 8.52 -7.99
C GLY A 108 11.93 8.56 -9.07
N MET A 109 12.44 7.40 -9.48
CA MET A 109 13.41 7.28 -10.56
C MET A 109 12.83 7.68 -11.92
N GLN A 110 11.66 7.15 -12.28
CA GLN A 110 11.00 7.44 -13.56
C GLN A 110 10.62 8.92 -13.70
N TRP A 111 10.16 9.57 -12.63
CA TRP A 111 9.88 11.01 -12.64
C TRP A 111 11.15 11.85 -12.71
N ALA A 112 12.27 11.42 -12.12
CA ALA A 112 13.55 12.11 -12.28
C ALA A 112 14.03 12.06 -13.75
N ILE A 113 13.94 10.89 -14.39
CA ILE A 113 14.28 10.69 -15.81
C ILE A 113 13.36 11.53 -16.71
N TYR A 114 12.04 11.41 -16.50
CA TYR A 114 11.04 12.16 -17.26
C TYR A 114 11.18 13.67 -17.05
N GLY A 115 11.46 14.11 -15.82
CA GLY A 115 11.66 15.52 -15.49
C GLY A 115 12.90 16.13 -16.12
N ALA A 116 13.98 15.36 -16.26
CA ALA A 116 15.19 15.82 -16.95
C ALA A 116 14.93 16.15 -18.43
N THR A 117 13.93 15.54 -19.06
CA THR A 117 13.59 15.74 -20.47
C THR A 117 12.39 16.66 -20.70
N SER A 118 11.41 16.65 -19.79
CA SER A 118 10.14 17.37 -19.93
C SER A 118 9.99 18.60 -19.02
N GLY A 119 10.86 18.76 -18.01
CA GLY A 119 10.74 19.77 -16.96
C GLY A 119 9.66 19.47 -15.90
N ALA A 120 8.97 18.34 -15.96
CA ALA A 120 7.94 17.95 -14.97
C ALA A 120 8.57 17.27 -13.74
N SER A 121 8.05 17.50 -12.54
CA SER A 121 8.48 16.80 -11.33
C SER A 121 7.28 16.32 -10.50
N ARG A 122 7.45 15.19 -9.80
CA ARG A 122 6.55 14.70 -8.76
C ARG A 122 7.36 14.18 -7.57
N MET A 123 6.95 14.57 -6.36
CA MET A 123 7.39 13.95 -5.11
C MET A 123 6.49 12.76 -4.81
N GLY A 124 7.03 11.54 -4.83
CA GLY A 124 6.48 10.30 -4.22
C GLY A 124 5.05 9.90 -4.62
N LEU A 125 4.88 8.67 -5.10
CA LEU A 125 3.59 8.06 -5.40
C LEU A 125 2.64 8.00 -4.19
N PHE A 126 3.19 7.63 -3.03
CA PHE A 126 2.37 7.36 -1.85
C PHE A 126 2.42 8.50 -0.83
N LEU A 127 3.43 9.37 -0.86
CA LEU A 127 3.49 10.59 -0.03
C LEU A 127 2.31 11.56 -0.29
N TRP A 128 1.82 11.63 -1.53
CA TRP A 128 0.65 12.49 -1.86
C TRP A 128 -0.70 11.81 -1.57
N SER A 129 -0.76 10.48 -1.62
CA SER A 129 -1.95 9.67 -1.31
C SER A 129 -2.23 9.65 0.19
N GLU A 130 -1.20 9.50 1.02
CA GLU A 130 -1.33 9.50 2.48
C GLU A 130 -1.75 10.87 3.01
N SER A 131 -1.30 11.96 2.39
CA SER A 131 -1.72 13.32 2.76
C SER A 131 -3.23 13.55 2.61
N LYS A 132 -3.86 13.02 1.54
CA LYS A 132 -5.30 13.18 1.32
C LYS A 132 -6.14 12.31 2.23
N THR A 133 -5.73 11.05 2.45
CA THR A 133 -6.42 10.15 3.38
C THR A 133 -6.28 10.61 4.82
N PHE A 134 -5.11 11.14 5.19
CA PHE A 134 -4.86 11.78 6.49
C PHE A 134 -5.73 13.04 6.69
N LEU A 135 -5.80 13.93 5.69
CA LEU A 135 -6.66 15.12 5.76
C LEU A 135 -8.16 14.77 5.78
N LEU A 136 -8.60 13.76 5.02
CA LEU A 136 -9.99 13.29 5.03
C LEU A 136 -10.38 12.62 6.36
N ASN A 137 -9.46 11.88 6.99
CA ASN A 137 -9.67 11.31 8.31
C ASN A 137 -9.64 12.36 9.42
N LEU A 138 -8.82 13.41 9.30
CA LEU A 138 -8.83 14.57 10.20
C LEU A 138 -10.17 15.31 10.15
N ILE A 139 -10.74 15.52 8.96
CA ILE A 139 -12.03 16.21 8.80
C ILE A 139 -13.18 15.36 9.37
N LYS A 140 -13.16 14.04 9.18
CA LYS A 140 -14.16 13.12 9.76
C LYS A 140 -14.07 12.96 11.28
N MET A 141 -12.97 13.35 11.90
CA MET A 141 -12.77 13.26 13.35
C MET A 141 -13.16 14.57 14.07
N ILE A 142 -13.38 15.65 13.32
CA ILE A 142 -13.78 16.98 13.82
C ILE A 142 -15.30 17.21 13.70
N TYR A 143 -16.02 16.37 12.95
CA TYR A 143 -17.48 16.43 12.78
C TYR A 143 -18.19 15.16 13.23
#